data_AF-A0A817MAY4-F1
#
_entry.id   AF-A0A817MAY4-F1
#
_cell.length_a   1.000
_cell.length_b   1.000
_cell.length_c   1.000
_cell.angle_alpha   90.00
_cell.angle_beta   90.00
_cell.angle_gamma   90.00
#
_symmetry.space_group_name_H-M   'P 1'
#
loop_
_entity.id
_entity.type
_entity.pdbx_description
1 polymer ?
#
loop_
_entity_poly.entity_id
_entity_poly.type
_entity_poly.pdbx_seq_one_letter_code
_entity_poly.pdbx_strand_id
1 'polypeptide(L)'
;MSLFGRIRKVGMRSKKISKFRICSRISEYLATQTETSQSSVIKTDKDAELTATFPQTHYITMPNADIMKIFGKLKDFNDNATGDGVHLHDNQIQQINELVNGNTNNLETKINLLFQLFKWPVDKIFPILDIIRLIILNPDICKYLFENDTKSNEFISQLFIYLQPEQSANTMFIFRTLTNLFSNDLGEKYMIKNRNSILAKTLICLPLTKRNTQIALTNVFLNYCIYAYRSNDQRLSDYLYECYKEFVDIQFESDGVKRLILGLGTLFCTNADLVLNVQTTSDNSAKRFFTALEKSASQLNADTLECLERCRALVKNL
;
A
#
# COMPACT_ATOMS: atom_id res chain seq x y z
N MET A 1 45.36 11.80 39.36
CA MET A 1 45.66 12.73 38.25
C MET A 1 45.20 12.10 36.95
N SER A 2 44.27 12.78 36.28
CA SER A 2 43.46 12.32 35.15
C SER A 2 44.22 12.29 33.81
N LEU A 3 44.03 11.25 33.01
CA LEU A 3 44.27 11.28 31.57
C LEU A 3 42.92 11.34 30.84
N PHE A 4 42.43 12.54 30.53
CA PHE A 4 41.31 12.75 29.61
C PHE A 4 41.87 13.06 28.23
N GLY A 5 41.87 12.06 27.35
CA GLY A 5 42.14 12.20 25.93
C GLY A 5 40.92 12.77 25.20
N ARG A 6 41.16 13.85 24.43
CA ARG A 6 40.19 14.56 23.58
C ARG A 6 39.49 13.61 22.59
N ILE A 7 38.17 13.51 22.67
CA ILE A 7 37.32 13.01 21.58
C ILE A 7 36.76 14.23 20.82
N ARG A 8 37.14 14.35 19.54
CA ARG A 8 36.52 15.27 18.58
C ARG A 8 35.06 14.86 18.37
N LYS A 9 34.11 15.73 18.73
CA LYS A 9 32.70 15.62 18.32
C LYS A 9 32.60 15.91 16.81
N VAL A 10 32.38 14.87 16.01
CA VAL A 10 31.85 15.01 14.65
C VAL A 10 30.32 14.93 14.74
N GLY A 11 29.65 15.93 14.18
CA GLY A 11 28.20 16.09 14.25
C GLY A 11 27.44 15.02 13.48
N MET A 12 26.68 14.19 14.21
CA MET A 12 25.55 13.42 13.70
C MET A 12 24.40 13.52 14.71
N ARG A 13 23.63 14.62 14.66
CA ARG A 13 22.35 14.74 15.36
C ARG A 13 21.37 15.52 14.48
N SER A 14 20.48 14.80 13.80
CA SER A 14 19.19 15.34 13.30
C SER A 14 18.21 14.24 12.83
N LYS A 15 18.66 13.12 12.25
CA LYS A 15 17.73 12.14 11.63
C LYS A 15 17.08 11.08 12.54
N LYS A 16 17.45 10.98 13.83
CA LYS A 16 16.90 9.95 14.74
C LYS A 16 15.68 10.39 15.55
N ILE A 17 15.33 11.67 15.57
CA ILE A 17 14.30 12.22 16.46
C ILE A 17 12.88 12.15 15.83
N SER A 18 12.73 12.08 14.50
CA SER A 18 11.40 11.90 13.87
C SER A 18 10.84 10.48 14.05
N LYS A 19 11.70 9.45 14.14
CA LYS A 19 11.31 8.04 14.29
C LYS A 19 10.50 7.73 15.57
N PHE A 20 10.67 8.51 16.64
CA PHE A 20 10.03 8.23 17.94
C PHE A 20 8.66 8.89 18.11
N ARG A 21 8.31 9.90 17.31
CA ARG A 21 7.01 10.60 17.39
C ARG A 21 5.87 9.83 16.72
N ILE A 22 6.19 8.90 15.82
CA ILE A 22 5.21 8.09 15.07
C ILE A 22 4.50 7.11 16.02
N CYS A 23 5.20 6.54 17.02
CA CYS A 23 4.63 5.55 17.93
C CYS A 23 3.68 6.12 19.00
N SER A 24 3.85 7.37 19.44
CA SER A 24 3.08 7.87 20.60
C SER A 24 1.65 8.28 20.25
N ARG A 25 1.40 8.76 19.02
CA ARG A 25 0.06 9.19 18.58
C ARG A 25 -0.84 8.06 18.08
N ILE A 26 -0.26 6.91 17.73
CA ILE A 26 -1.00 5.71 17.33
C ILE A 26 -1.72 5.09 18.54
N SER A 27 -1.22 5.30 19.77
CA SER A 27 -1.73 4.65 20.98
C SER A 27 -3.06 5.23 21.49
N GLU A 28 -3.37 6.50 21.21
CA GLU A 28 -4.55 7.19 21.73
C GLU A 28 -5.82 6.95 20.90
N TYR A 29 -5.69 6.53 19.64
CA TYR A 29 -6.81 6.30 18.72
C TYR A 29 -7.41 4.87 18.81
N LEU A 30 -6.74 3.94 19.52
CA LEU A 30 -7.07 2.50 19.55
C LEU A 30 -8.31 2.12 20.39
N ALA A 31 -9.05 3.08 20.94
CA ALA A 31 -9.98 2.80 22.04
C ALA A 31 -11.47 2.61 21.70
N THR A 32 -11.96 2.71 20.45
CA THR A 32 -13.44 2.60 20.22
C THR A 32 -13.91 1.91 18.92
N GLN A 33 -14.45 0.69 19.11
CA GLN A 33 -15.75 0.18 18.64
C GLN A 33 -15.99 -0.20 17.14
N THR A 34 -17.09 -0.94 16.96
CA THR A 34 -17.37 -2.15 16.14
C THR A 34 -18.41 -1.98 15.00
N GLU A 35 -18.25 -2.83 13.95
CA GLU A 35 -19.16 -3.42 12.90
C GLU A 35 -20.42 -2.67 12.37
N THR A 36 -20.80 -2.68 11.07
CA THR A 36 -21.34 -3.80 10.23
C THR A 36 -21.30 -3.52 8.69
N SER A 37 -21.48 -4.55 7.85
CA SER A 37 -21.16 -4.64 6.40
C SER A 37 -22.37 -4.74 5.44
N GLN A 38 -22.17 -4.50 4.13
CA GLN A 38 -22.91 -5.11 2.98
C GLN A 38 -22.17 -4.93 1.62
N SER A 39 -22.30 -5.92 0.71
CA SER A 39 -21.37 -6.30 -0.38
C SER A 39 -21.84 -5.96 -1.81
N SER A 40 -20.95 -5.85 -2.81
CA SER A 40 -21.24 -6.27 -4.22
C SER A 40 -20.02 -6.24 -5.19
N VAL A 41 -20.09 -7.14 -6.18
CA VAL A 41 -19.09 -7.72 -7.11
C VAL A 41 -18.43 -6.78 -8.14
N ILE A 42 -17.12 -6.96 -8.41
CA ILE A 42 -16.33 -6.20 -9.40
C ILE A 42 -15.94 -7.04 -10.64
N LYS A 43 -16.09 -6.45 -11.83
CA LYS A 43 -15.59 -6.91 -13.14
C LYS A 43 -14.16 -6.41 -13.36
N THR A 44 -13.31 -7.22 -13.99
CA THR A 44 -11.92 -6.88 -14.30
C THR A 44 -11.82 -5.85 -15.42
N ASP A 45 -11.49 -4.61 -15.06
CA ASP A 45 -11.14 -3.54 -15.99
C ASP A 45 -9.61 -3.42 -16.14
N LYS A 46 -9.15 -3.13 -17.36
CA LYS A 46 -7.79 -2.63 -17.63
C LYS A 46 -7.52 -1.47 -16.68
N ASP A 47 -6.27 -1.27 -16.21
CA ASP A 47 -5.85 -0.16 -15.33
C ASP A 47 -6.74 1.06 -15.58
N ALA A 48 -7.75 1.26 -14.72
CA ALA A 48 -8.69 2.35 -14.91
C ALA A 48 -7.85 3.62 -14.81
N GLU A 49 -7.75 4.34 -15.91
CA GLU A 49 -6.92 5.53 -15.97
C GLU A 49 -7.42 6.50 -14.91
N LEU A 50 -6.54 6.90 -13.99
CA LEU A 50 -6.88 7.80 -12.89
C LEU A 50 -7.29 9.14 -13.49
N THR A 51 -8.60 9.39 -13.54
CA THR A 51 -9.15 10.68 -13.95
C THR A 51 -8.83 11.73 -12.89
N ALA A 52 -8.54 12.95 -13.32
CA ALA A 52 -8.34 14.10 -12.42
C ALA A 52 -9.70 14.61 -11.87
N THR A 53 -10.55 13.70 -11.40
CA THR A 53 -11.90 14.00 -10.88
C THR A 53 -11.96 13.66 -9.41
N PHE A 54 -12.75 14.42 -8.66
CA PHE A 54 -12.99 14.18 -7.25
C PHE A 54 -14.50 14.02 -7.01
N PRO A 55 -14.91 13.15 -6.09
CA PRO A 55 -14.10 12.19 -5.34
C PRO A 55 -13.69 10.98 -6.20
N GLN A 56 -12.64 10.28 -5.77
CA GLN A 56 -12.36 8.94 -6.26
C GLN A 56 -13.30 7.95 -5.57
N THR A 57 -14.00 7.14 -6.35
CA THR A 57 -15.08 6.24 -5.86
C THR A 57 -14.83 4.77 -6.13
N HIS A 58 -13.82 4.45 -6.95
CA HIS A 58 -13.48 3.09 -7.33
C HIS A 58 -12.07 2.78 -6.84
N TYR A 59 -11.91 1.61 -6.21
CA TYR A 59 -10.58 1.20 -5.77
C TYR A 59 -9.64 0.97 -6.93
N ILE A 60 -8.38 1.31 -6.65
CA ILE A 60 -7.28 1.04 -7.54
C ILE A 60 -6.86 -0.40 -7.36
N THR A 61 -6.66 -1.08 -8.49
CA THR A 61 -6.06 -2.41 -8.54
C THR A 61 -4.83 -2.36 -9.43
N MET A 62 -4.01 -3.40 -9.36
CA MET A 62 -2.77 -3.55 -10.12
C MET A 62 -2.74 -4.95 -10.77
N PRO A 63 -3.60 -5.20 -11.76
CA PRO A 63 -3.73 -6.50 -12.43
C PRO A 63 -2.62 -6.76 -13.46
N ASN A 64 -2.03 -5.71 -14.03
CA ASN A 64 -1.10 -5.83 -15.15
C ASN A 64 0.14 -6.68 -14.83
N ALA A 65 0.46 -7.62 -15.73
CA ALA A 65 1.52 -8.60 -15.54
C ALA A 65 2.04 -9.14 -16.87
N ASP A 66 3.33 -9.48 -16.88
CA ASP A 66 3.90 -10.36 -17.90
C ASP A 66 4.04 -11.76 -17.30
N ILE A 67 2.99 -12.57 -17.46
CA ILE A 67 2.91 -13.92 -16.86
C ILE A 67 4.08 -14.79 -17.33
N MET A 68 4.49 -14.66 -18.59
CA MET A 68 5.62 -15.41 -19.14
C MET A 68 6.92 -15.05 -18.43
N LYS A 69 7.19 -13.76 -18.18
CA LYS A 69 8.38 -13.35 -17.40
C LYS A 69 8.32 -13.83 -15.95
N ILE A 70 7.16 -13.79 -15.32
CA ILE A 70 6.97 -14.26 -13.93
C ILE A 70 7.33 -15.74 -13.83
N PHE A 71 6.76 -16.58 -14.71
CA PHE A 71 7.02 -18.02 -14.71
C PHE A 71 8.43 -18.37 -15.18
N GLY A 72 8.99 -17.61 -16.13
CA GLY A 72 10.40 -17.73 -16.50
C GLY A 72 11.31 -17.53 -15.29
N LYS A 73 11.04 -16.48 -14.48
CA LYS A 73 11.82 -16.20 -13.28
C LYS A 73 11.61 -17.21 -12.16
N LEU A 74 10.38 -17.69 -11.98
CA LEU A 74 10.07 -18.77 -11.05
C LEU A 74 10.88 -20.02 -11.41
N LYS A 75 10.90 -20.40 -12.70
CA LYS A 75 11.65 -21.55 -13.19
C LYS A 75 13.15 -21.36 -13.02
N ASP A 76 13.70 -20.22 -13.43
CA ASP A 76 15.12 -19.90 -13.24
C ASP A 76 15.54 -20.07 -11.78
N PHE A 77 14.74 -19.59 -10.83
CA PHE A 77 15.06 -19.70 -9.41
C PHE A 77 14.84 -21.10 -8.85
N ASN A 78 13.87 -21.83 -9.38
CA ASN A 78 13.62 -23.22 -9.01
C ASN A 78 14.76 -24.15 -9.45
N ASP A 79 15.23 -23.98 -10.69
CA ASP A 79 16.28 -24.79 -11.31
C ASP A 79 17.65 -24.52 -10.65
N ASN A 80 17.85 -23.30 -10.15
CA ASN A 80 19.06 -22.88 -9.45
C ASN A 80 18.88 -22.84 -7.92
N ALA A 81 17.85 -23.51 -7.38
CA ALA A 81 17.60 -23.51 -5.95
C ALA A 81 18.73 -24.25 -5.21
N THR A 82 19.53 -23.51 -4.45
CA THR A 82 20.50 -24.05 -3.49
C THR A 82 20.08 -23.67 -2.07
N GLY A 83 19.95 -24.63 -1.14
CA GLY A 83 19.57 -24.41 0.26
C GLY A 83 18.17 -24.92 0.62
N ASP A 84 17.53 -24.34 1.64
CA ASP A 84 16.25 -24.79 2.24
C ASP A 84 14.98 -24.46 1.42
N GLY A 85 15.13 -23.99 0.18
CA GLY A 85 14.01 -23.67 -0.70
C GLY A 85 13.26 -24.92 -1.15
N VAL A 86 11.93 -24.89 -1.12
CA VAL A 86 11.09 -25.99 -1.65
C VAL A 86 11.27 -26.06 -3.16
N HIS A 87 11.88 -27.13 -3.66
CA HIS A 87 11.99 -27.37 -5.11
C HIS A 87 10.64 -27.80 -5.68
N LEU A 88 10.19 -27.07 -6.70
CA LEU A 88 8.93 -27.30 -7.39
C LEU A 88 9.11 -28.30 -8.54
N HIS A 89 8.25 -29.30 -8.58
CA HIS A 89 8.11 -30.19 -9.73
C HIS A 89 7.19 -29.57 -10.81
N ASP A 90 7.26 -30.08 -12.04
CA ASP A 90 6.48 -29.57 -13.18
C ASP A 90 4.97 -29.54 -12.90
N ASN A 91 4.44 -30.55 -12.19
CA ASN A 91 3.02 -30.59 -11.81
C ASN A 91 2.65 -29.47 -10.83
N GLN A 92 3.55 -29.09 -9.92
CA GLN A 92 3.34 -27.99 -8.98
C GLN A 92 3.41 -26.63 -9.68
N ILE A 93 4.34 -26.47 -10.63
CA ILE A 93 4.39 -25.27 -11.49
C ILE A 93 3.09 -25.15 -12.28
N GLN A 94 2.60 -26.25 -12.84
CA GLN A 94 1.30 -26.27 -13.53
C GLN A 94 0.14 -25.88 -12.60
N GLN A 95 0.10 -26.40 -11.37
CA GLN A 95 -0.92 -26.04 -10.37
C GLN A 95 -0.93 -24.53 -10.06
N ILE A 96 0.24 -23.90 -9.97
CA ILE A 96 0.37 -22.45 -9.76
C ILE A 96 -0.10 -21.68 -11.00
N ASN A 97 0.26 -22.14 -12.20
CA ASN A 97 -0.22 -21.54 -13.46
C ASN A 97 -1.74 -21.62 -13.58
N GLU A 98 -2.34 -22.74 -13.19
CA GLU A 98 -3.79 -22.88 -13.12
C GLU A 98 -4.44 -21.85 -12.17
N LEU A 99 -3.86 -21.61 -10.98
CA LEU A 99 -4.36 -20.58 -10.07
C LEU A 99 -4.31 -19.18 -10.69
N VAL A 100 -3.20 -18.82 -11.33
CA VAL A 100 -3.01 -17.51 -11.98
C VAL A 100 -4.05 -17.29 -13.09
N ASN A 101 -4.42 -18.37 -13.79
CA ASN A 101 -5.46 -18.34 -14.82
C ASN A 101 -6.90 -18.51 -14.25
N GLY A 102 -7.07 -18.42 -12.93
CA GLY A 102 -8.38 -18.43 -12.28
C GLY A 102 -9.01 -19.81 -12.07
N ASN A 103 -8.28 -20.91 -12.29
CA ASN A 103 -8.78 -22.26 -12.03
C ASN A 103 -8.63 -22.62 -10.55
N THR A 104 -9.77 -22.61 -9.85
CA THR A 104 -9.91 -22.86 -8.41
C THR A 104 -10.22 -24.32 -8.06
N ASN A 105 -10.11 -25.26 -9.01
CA ASN A 105 -10.21 -26.68 -8.68
C ASN A 105 -9.04 -27.09 -7.77
N ASN A 106 -9.33 -27.88 -6.73
CA ASN A 106 -8.38 -28.28 -5.69
C ASN A 106 -7.70 -27.06 -5.02
N LEU A 107 -8.48 -25.98 -4.77
CA LEU A 107 -7.97 -24.71 -4.26
C LEU A 107 -7.13 -24.88 -3.00
N GLU A 108 -7.60 -25.66 -2.02
CA GLU A 108 -6.86 -25.91 -0.78
C GLU A 108 -5.45 -26.46 -1.04
N THR A 109 -5.32 -27.48 -1.89
CA THR A 109 -4.02 -28.04 -2.26
C THR A 109 -3.11 -27.00 -2.90
N LYS A 110 -3.66 -26.20 -3.83
CA LYS A 110 -2.91 -25.15 -4.54
C LYS A 110 -2.50 -23.99 -3.62
N ILE A 111 -3.35 -23.62 -2.66
CA ILE A 111 -3.01 -22.59 -1.66
C ILE A 111 -1.98 -23.12 -0.66
N ASN A 112 -2.11 -24.37 -0.19
CA ASN A 112 -1.11 -24.99 0.67
C ASN A 112 0.27 -25.05 0.00
N LEU A 113 0.31 -25.30 -1.31
CA LEU A 113 1.54 -25.20 -2.10
C LEU A 113 2.14 -23.78 -2.05
N LEU A 114 1.32 -22.72 -2.20
CA LEU A 114 1.81 -21.34 -2.07
C LEU A 114 2.34 -21.03 -0.66
N PHE A 115 1.71 -21.57 0.39
CA PHE A 115 2.21 -21.41 1.76
C PHE A 115 3.58 -22.08 1.95
N GLN A 116 3.82 -23.23 1.33
CA GLN A 116 5.14 -23.88 1.36
C GLN A 116 6.22 -23.02 0.66
N LEU A 117 5.82 -22.27 -0.37
CA LEU A 117 6.72 -21.38 -1.10
C LEU A 117 7.17 -20.14 -0.32
N PHE A 118 6.49 -19.77 0.76
CA PHE A 118 7.01 -18.78 1.71
C PHE A 118 8.29 -19.21 2.44
N LYS A 119 8.81 -20.42 2.21
CA LYS A 119 10.13 -20.85 2.71
C LYS A 119 11.29 -20.45 1.80
N TRP A 120 11.00 -19.88 0.63
CA TRP A 120 12.06 -19.47 -0.30
C TRP A 120 12.90 -18.32 0.25
N PRO A 121 14.20 -18.25 -0.10
CA PRO A 121 15.07 -17.16 0.30
C PRO A 121 14.53 -15.77 -0.06
N VAL A 122 14.81 -14.77 0.78
CA VAL A 122 14.36 -13.38 0.61
C VAL A 122 14.72 -12.80 -0.77
N ASP A 123 15.85 -13.18 -1.34
CA ASP A 123 16.31 -12.72 -2.66
C ASP A 123 15.68 -13.48 -3.84
N LYS A 124 14.93 -14.55 -3.56
CA LYS A 124 14.29 -15.42 -4.56
C LYS A 124 12.76 -15.45 -4.50
N ILE A 125 12.15 -14.96 -3.44
CA ILE A 125 10.69 -15.03 -3.21
C ILE A 125 9.85 -14.18 -4.19
N PHE A 126 10.42 -13.15 -4.83
CA PHE A 126 9.62 -12.15 -5.53
C PHE A 126 8.72 -12.68 -6.67
N PRO A 127 9.06 -13.73 -7.45
CA PRO A 127 8.12 -14.27 -8.44
C PRO A 127 6.85 -14.84 -7.78
N ILE A 128 6.99 -15.42 -6.58
CA ILE A 128 5.86 -15.94 -5.79
C ILE A 128 5.00 -14.79 -5.28
N LEU A 129 5.62 -13.68 -4.83
CA LEU A 129 4.87 -12.48 -4.44
C LEU A 129 4.13 -11.84 -5.63
N ASP A 130 4.73 -11.87 -6.83
CA ASP A 130 4.09 -11.38 -8.07
C ASP A 130 2.92 -12.28 -8.52
N ILE A 131 2.99 -13.58 -8.25
CA ILE A 131 1.86 -14.51 -8.40
C ILE A 131 0.77 -14.21 -7.37
N ILE A 132 1.14 -14.02 -6.10
CA ILE A 132 0.18 -13.78 -5.02
C ILE A 132 -0.67 -12.54 -5.27
N ARG A 133 -0.06 -11.43 -5.72
CA ARG A 133 -0.82 -10.21 -6.02
C ARG A 133 -1.81 -10.41 -7.18
N LEU A 134 -1.58 -11.38 -8.07
CA LEU A 134 -2.48 -11.69 -9.18
C LEU A 134 -3.67 -12.51 -8.71
N ILE A 135 -3.39 -13.63 -8.03
CA ILE A 135 -4.43 -14.57 -7.63
C ILE A 135 -5.40 -13.95 -6.62
N ILE A 136 -4.96 -12.97 -5.82
CA ILE A 136 -5.82 -12.33 -4.83
C ILE A 136 -6.95 -11.51 -5.45
N LEU A 137 -6.85 -11.15 -6.73
CA LEU A 137 -7.93 -10.51 -7.48
C LEU A 137 -9.09 -11.48 -7.74
N ASN A 138 -8.86 -12.79 -7.72
CA ASN A 138 -9.92 -13.78 -7.89
C ASN A 138 -10.79 -13.85 -6.61
N PRO A 139 -12.12 -13.66 -6.71
CA PRO A 139 -12.99 -13.65 -5.54
C PRO A 139 -13.02 -14.94 -4.73
N ASP A 140 -12.95 -16.10 -5.38
CA ASP A 140 -12.96 -17.40 -4.69
C ASP A 140 -11.65 -17.62 -3.91
N ILE A 141 -10.52 -17.22 -4.50
CA ILE A 141 -9.21 -17.28 -3.84
C ILE A 141 -9.17 -16.32 -2.66
N CYS A 142 -9.62 -15.07 -2.86
CA CYS A 142 -9.69 -14.09 -1.78
C CYS A 142 -10.64 -14.58 -0.67
N LYS A 143 -11.80 -15.14 -1.01
CA LYS A 143 -12.73 -15.70 -0.03
C LYS A 143 -12.07 -16.82 0.77
N TYR A 144 -11.44 -17.78 0.11
CA TYR A 144 -10.77 -18.90 0.78
C TYR A 144 -9.69 -18.43 1.78
N LEU A 145 -8.93 -17.38 1.43
CA LEU A 145 -7.88 -16.82 2.28
C LEU A 145 -8.43 -15.96 3.43
N PHE A 146 -9.54 -15.24 3.22
CA PHE A 146 -10.03 -14.18 4.11
C PHE A 146 -11.36 -14.49 4.84
N GLU A 147 -11.98 -15.64 4.61
CA GLU A 147 -13.19 -16.07 5.35
C GLU A 147 -12.89 -16.48 6.80
N ASN A 148 -11.63 -16.80 7.12
CA ASN A 148 -11.19 -17.25 8.44
C ASN A 148 -10.06 -16.35 8.96
N ASP A 149 -10.23 -15.77 10.14
CA ASP A 149 -9.26 -14.83 10.74
C ASP A 149 -7.88 -15.45 10.96
N THR A 150 -7.80 -16.72 11.41
CA THR A 150 -6.51 -17.40 11.64
C THR A 150 -5.73 -17.52 10.34
N LYS A 151 -6.38 -18.00 9.28
CA LYS A 151 -5.76 -18.13 7.95
C LYS A 151 -5.38 -16.77 7.36
N SER A 152 -6.26 -15.78 7.51
CA SER A 152 -6.01 -14.40 7.04
C SER A 152 -4.76 -13.81 7.71
N ASN A 153 -4.67 -13.96 9.03
CA ASN A 153 -3.55 -13.46 9.81
C ASN A 153 -2.25 -14.20 9.49
N GLU A 154 -2.31 -15.52 9.29
CA GLU A 154 -1.16 -16.31 8.86
C GLU A 154 -0.67 -15.82 7.49
N PHE A 155 -1.55 -15.74 6.49
CA PHE A 155 -1.22 -15.28 5.14
C PHE A 155 -0.55 -13.90 5.13
N ILE A 156 -1.16 -12.92 5.82
CA ILE A 156 -0.63 -11.55 5.87
C ILE A 156 0.68 -11.49 6.67
N SER A 157 0.81 -12.27 7.75
CA SER A 157 2.05 -12.34 8.51
C SER A 157 3.19 -12.90 7.66
N GLN A 158 2.94 -13.95 6.88
CA GLN A 158 3.91 -14.50 5.94
C GLN A 158 4.36 -13.47 4.90
N LEU A 159 3.42 -12.69 4.33
CA LEU A 159 3.76 -11.59 3.44
C LEU A 159 4.64 -10.54 4.12
N PHE A 160 4.32 -10.15 5.36
CA PHE A 160 5.05 -9.11 6.07
C PHE A 160 6.44 -9.50 6.54
N ILE A 161 6.78 -10.80 6.61
CA ILE A 161 8.18 -11.24 6.81
C ILE A 161 9.09 -10.69 5.69
N TYR A 162 8.56 -10.57 4.47
CA TYR A 162 9.26 -10.10 3.29
C TYR A 162 9.17 -8.59 3.05
N LEU A 163 8.47 -7.86 3.93
CA LEU A 163 8.31 -6.42 3.83
C LEU A 163 9.55 -5.70 4.39
N GLN A 164 10.59 -5.61 3.57
CA GLN A 164 11.86 -4.96 3.92
C GLN A 164 12.13 -3.81 2.95
N PRO A 165 12.29 -2.56 3.43
CA PRO A 165 12.44 -1.41 2.55
C PRO A 165 13.61 -1.51 1.55
N GLU A 166 14.70 -2.16 1.96
CA GLU A 166 15.89 -2.41 1.14
C GLU A 166 15.62 -3.41 -0.01
N GLN A 167 14.63 -4.31 0.16
CA GLN A 167 14.20 -5.28 -0.83
C GLN A 167 13.06 -4.72 -1.68
N SER A 168 13.39 -3.78 -2.58
CA SER A 168 12.36 -2.98 -3.28
C SER A 168 11.38 -3.81 -4.10
N ALA A 169 11.80 -4.96 -4.65
CA ALA A 169 10.94 -5.85 -5.43
C ALA A 169 9.89 -6.53 -4.54
N ASN A 170 10.32 -7.16 -3.44
CA ASN A 170 9.41 -7.82 -2.50
C ASN A 170 8.40 -6.82 -1.92
N THR A 171 8.91 -5.69 -1.43
CA THR A 171 8.09 -4.61 -0.85
C THR A 171 7.08 -4.08 -1.86
N MET A 172 7.47 -3.91 -3.13
CA MET A 172 6.54 -3.52 -4.18
C MET A 172 5.41 -4.54 -4.37
N PHE A 173 5.73 -5.83 -4.50
CA PHE A 173 4.70 -6.85 -4.71
C PHE A 173 3.77 -7.01 -3.51
N ILE A 174 4.27 -6.88 -2.29
CA ILE A 174 3.43 -6.88 -1.09
C ILE A 174 2.45 -5.70 -1.11
N PHE A 175 2.91 -4.48 -1.40
CA PHE A 175 1.99 -3.34 -1.50
C PHE A 175 1.00 -3.47 -2.68
N ARG A 176 1.39 -4.13 -3.78
CA ARG A 176 0.45 -4.50 -4.86
C ARG A 176 -0.60 -5.49 -4.38
N THR A 177 -0.22 -6.50 -3.60
CA THR A 177 -1.18 -7.43 -2.96
C THR A 177 -2.14 -6.68 -2.05
N LEU A 178 -1.63 -5.81 -1.17
CA LEU A 178 -2.45 -5.00 -0.26
C LEU A 178 -3.40 -4.06 -1.02
N THR A 179 -2.94 -3.46 -2.12
CA THR A 179 -3.78 -2.66 -3.02
C THR A 179 -4.92 -3.50 -3.58
N ASN A 180 -4.60 -4.68 -4.12
CA ASN A 180 -5.56 -5.58 -4.75
C ASN A 180 -6.57 -6.18 -3.77
N LEU A 181 -6.26 -6.30 -2.47
CA LEU A 181 -7.22 -6.79 -1.48
C LEU A 181 -8.50 -5.95 -1.40
N PHE A 182 -8.44 -4.66 -1.71
CA PHE A 182 -9.62 -3.81 -1.74
C PHE A 182 -10.63 -4.18 -2.84
N SER A 183 -10.24 -4.95 -3.86
CA SER A 183 -11.16 -5.37 -4.93
C SER A 183 -12.17 -6.44 -4.51
N ASN A 184 -12.07 -6.97 -3.29
CA ASN A 184 -12.89 -8.06 -2.78
C ASN A 184 -13.43 -7.69 -1.40
N ASP A 185 -14.70 -7.96 -1.11
CA ASP A 185 -15.34 -7.52 0.15
C ASP A 185 -14.65 -8.06 1.41
N LEU A 186 -14.22 -9.33 1.39
CA LEU A 186 -13.49 -9.93 2.53
C LEU A 186 -12.07 -9.37 2.67
N GLY A 187 -11.41 -9.09 1.55
CA GLY A 187 -10.10 -8.44 1.53
C GLY A 187 -10.18 -7.01 2.06
N GLU A 188 -11.13 -6.21 1.56
CA GLU A 188 -11.45 -4.86 2.06
C GLU A 188 -11.72 -4.91 3.57
N LYS A 189 -12.63 -5.78 4.02
CA LYS A 189 -12.95 -5.94 5.45
C LYS A 189 -11.70 -6.20 6.28
N TYR A 190 -10.79 -7.05 5.81
CA TYR A 190 -9.52 -7.31 6.48
C TYR A 190 -8.61 -6.07 6.53
N MET A 191 -8.48 -5.36 5.40
CA MET A 191 -7.69 -4.13 5.30
C MET A 191 -8.20 -3.05 6.26
N ILE A 192 -9.52 -2.93 6.45
CA ILE A 192 -10.12 -1.95 7.36
C ILE A 192 -9.99 -2.38 8.82
N LYS A 193 -10.22 -3.66 9.14
CA LYS A 193 -10.02 -4.24 10.47
C LYS A 193 -8.59 -4.02 10.97
N ASN A 194 -7.61 -4.14 10.08
CA ASN A 194 -6.18 -4.06 10.40
C ASN A 194 -5.52 -2.73 9.98
N ARG A 195 -6.33 -1.71 9.66
CA ARG A 195 -5.87 -0.44 9.05
C ARG A 195 -4.70 0.23 9.77
N ASN A 196 -4.71 0.24 11.10
CA ASN A 196 -3.66 0.91 11.89
C ASN A 196 -2.30 0.25 11.66
N SER A 197 -2.24 -1.09 11.72
CA SER A 197 -1.00 -1.86 11.50
C SER A 197 -0.50 -1.71 10.06
N ILE A 198 -1.42 -1.74 9.10
CA ILE A 198 -1.11 -1.67 7.67
C ILE A 198 -0.65 -0.27 7.27
N LEU A 199 -1.39 0.78 7.68
CA LEU A 199 -1.02 2.18 7.41
C LEU A 199 0.30 2.55 8.09
N ALA A 200 0.56 2.08 9.31
CA ALA A 200 1.85 2.30 9.96
C ALA A 200 3.02 1.69 9.15
N LYS A 201 2.88 0.43 8.69
CA LYS A 201 3.90 -0.21 7.84
C LYS A 201 4.07 0.49 6.50
N THR A 202 2.96 0.92 5.90
CA THR A 202 2.90 1.71 4.66
C THR A 202 3.74 2.99 4.82
N LEU A 203 3.46 3.81 5.83
CA LEU A 203 4.17 5.06 6.05
C LEU A 203 5.66 4.87 6.43
N ILE A 204 6.00 3.83 7.19
CA ILE A 204 7.39 3.53 7.56
C ILE A 204 8.25 3.16 6.35
N CYS A 205 7.69 2.44 5.37
CA CYS A 205 8.42 2.03 4.17
C CYS A 205 8.63 3.20 3.19
N LEU A 206 7.75 4.18 3.21
CA LEU A 206 7.68 5.26 2.24
C LEU A 206 9.02 5.97 1.93
N PRO A 207 9.80 6.49 2.91
CA PRO A 207 11.04 7.22 2.62
C PRO A 207 12.20 6.34 2.15
N LEU A 208 12.03 5.02 2.18
CA LEU A 208 13.09 4.05 1.92
C LEU A 208 12.90 3.32 0.59
N THR A 209 11.82 3.62 -0.13
CA THR A 209 11.39 2.84 -1.29
C THR A 209 11.67 3.54 -2.62
N LYS A 210 11.85 2.75 -3.69
CA LYS A 210 12.08 3.24 -5.06
C LYS A 210 10.75 3.59 -5.74
N ARG A 211 10.82 4.32 -6.87
CA ARG A 211 9.68 4.74 -7.72
C ARG A 211 8.52 3.73 -7.78
N ASN A 212 8.77 2.52 -8.29
CA ASN A 212 7.70 1.55 -8.53
C ASN A 212 7.02 1.07 -7.23
N THR A 213 7.78 1.05 -6.14
CA THR A 213 7.28 0.70 -4.81
C THR A 213 6.47 1.86 -4.21
N GLN A 214 6.91 3.11 -4.41
CA GLN A 214 6.16 4.30 -3.99
C GLN A 214 4.78 4.36 -4.67
N ILE A 215 4.69 3.99 -5.95
CA ILE A 215 3.39 3.91 -6.67
C ILE A 215 2.47 2.87 -6.01
N ALA A 216 2.97 1.66 -5.73
CA ALA A 216 2.16 0.62 -5.08
C ALA A 216 1.70 1.05 -3.67
N LEU A 217 2.57 1.70 -2.91
CA LEU A 217 2.30 2.19 -1.56
C LEU A 217 1.26 3.33 -1.57
N THR A 218 1.42 4.30 -2.47
CA THR A 218 0.45 5.40 -2.62
C THR A 218 -0.92 4.90 -3.08
N ASN A 219 -1.00 3.80 -3.84
CA ASN A 219 -2.28 3.14 -4.15
C ASN A 219 -2.95 2.54 -2.91
N VAL A 220 -2.20 1.89 -2.00
CA VAL A 220 -2.78 1.41 -0.72
C VAL A 220 -3.38 2.59 0.04
N PHE A 221 -2.63 3.69 0.16
CA PHE A 221 -3.10 4.88 0.85
C PHE A 221 -4.33 5.53 0.19
N LEU A 222 -4.34 5.62 -1.14
CA LEU A 222 -5.48 6.10 -1.92
C LEU A 222 -6.72 5.23 -1.72
N ASN A 223 -6.58 3.90 -1.70
CA ASN A 223 -7.70 2.99 -1.44
C ASN A 223 -8.31 3.19 -0.05
N TYR A 224 -7.51 3.51 0.97
CA TYR A 224 -8.05 3.92 2.27
C TYR A 224 -8.82 5.25 2.21
N CYS A 225 -8.35 6.23 1.43
CA CYS A 225 -9.09 7.49 1.23
C CYS A 225 -10.43 7.25 0.53
N ILE A 226 -10.45 6.38 -0.49
CA ILE A 226 -11.66 5.96 -1.20
C ILE A 226 -12.61 5.23 -0.24
N TYR A 227 -12.11 4.34 0.61
CA TYR A 227 -12.95 3.67 1.61
C TYR A 227 -13.58 4.70 2.54
N ALA A 228 -12.79 5.61 3.11
CA ALA A 228 -13.30 6.65 4.01
C ALA A 228 -14.41 7.49 3.38
N TYR A 229 -14.27 7.83 2.09
CA TYR A 229 -15.32 8.51 1.32
C TYR A 229 -16.57 7.64 1.16
N ARG A 230 -16.42 6.40 0.66
CA ARG A 230 -17.54 5.50 0.40
C ARG A 230 -18.32 5.13 1.65
N SER A 231 -17.64 4.94 2.77
CA SER A 231 -18.25 4.62 4.06
C SER A 231 -18.67 5.84 4.88
N ASN A 232 -18.42 7.05 4.37
CA ASN A 232 -18.59 8.32 5.11
C ASN A 232 -17.91 8.28 6.50
N ASP A 233 -16.74 7.64 6.60
CA ASP A 233 -15.99 7.51 7.85
C ASP A 233 -15.13 8.76 8.08
N GLN A 234 -15.71 9.74 8.78
CA GLN A 234 -15.05 11.01 9.11
C GLN A 234 -13.81 10.81 9.98
N ARG A 235 -13.81 9.84 10.91
CA ARG A 235 -12.67 9.63 11.81
C ARG A 235 -11.47 9.06 11.05
N LEU A 236 -11.73 8.11 10.14
CA LEU A 236 -10.70 7.63 9.24
C LEU A 236 -10.24 8.73 8.28
N SER A 237 -11.16 9.56 7.77
CA SER A 237 -10.82 10.72 6.94
C SER A 237 -9.84 11.66 7.65
N ASP A 238 -10.10 12.02 8.91
CA ASP A 238 -9.22 12.88 9.70
C ASP A 238 -7.86 12.23 9.95
N TYR A 239 -7.84 10.93 10.27
CA TYR A 239 -6.60 10.18 10.45
C TYR A 239 -5.75 10.15 9.18
N LEU A 240 -6.36 9.88 8.02
CA LEU A 240 -5.66 9.86 6.73
C LEU A 240 -5.17 11.26 6.35
N TYR A 241 -5.97 12.30 6.60
CA TYR A 241 -5.56 13.68 6.41
C TYR A 241 -4.31 14.02 7.25
N GLU A 242 -4.29 13.61 8.52
CA GLU A 242 -3.13 13.82 9.40
C GLU A 242 -1.87 13.06 8.97
N CYS A 243 -2.01 11.99 8.18
CA CYS A 243 -0.87 11.28 7.59
C CYS A 243 -0.19 12.10 6.48
N TYR A 244 -0.83 13.16 5.93
CA TYR A 244 -0.23 13.90 4.82
C TYR A 244 1.09 14.59 5.15
N LYS A 245 1.32 14.90 6.43
CA LYS A 245 2.60 15.43 6.91
C LYS A 245 3.79 14.50 6.63
N GLU A 246 3.55 13.19 6.53
CA GLU A 246 4.60 12.21 6.27
C GLU A 246 5.04 12.21 4.80
N PHE A 247 4.25 12.78 3.88
CA PHE A 247 4.59 12.87 2.45
C PHE A 247 5.37 14.15 2.10
N VAL A 248 5.37 15.16 2.96
CA VAL A 248 5.88 16.53 2.66
C VAL A 248 7.36 16.53 2.26
N ASP A 249 8.19 15.75 2.93
CA ASP A 249 9.66 15.72 2.72
C ASP A 249 10.10 14.56 1.81
N ILE A 250 9.16 13.89 1.15
CA ILE A 250 9.43 12.71 0.34
C ILE A 250 9.35 13.09 -1.14
N GLN A 251 10.41 12.79 -1.87
CA GLN A 251 10.42 12.98 -3.31
C GLN A 251 9.62 11.87 -3.97
N PHE A 252 8.48 12.25 -4.55
CA PHE A 252 7.69 11.42 -5.44
C PHE A 252 7.85 11.92 -6.86
N GLU A 253 7.68 11.00 -7.79
CA GLU A 253 7.43 11.39 -9.17
C GLU A 253 5.97 11.74 -9.39
N SER A 254 5.69 12.34 -10.54
CA SER A 254 4.38 12.87 -10.91
C SER A 254 3.23 11.89 -10.67
N ASP A 255 3.38 10.61 -11.02
CA ASP A 255 2.34 9.60 -10.84
C ASP A 255 2.05 9.30 -9.36
N GLY A 256 3.06 9.32 -8.51
CA GLY A 256 2.91 9.17 -7.06
C GLY A 256 2.24 10.40 -6.46
N VAL A 257 2.65 11.60 -6.90
CA VAL A 257 2.04 12.87 -6.49
C VAL A 257 0.56 12.93 -6.88
N LYS A 258 0.21 12.54 -8.12
CA LYS A 258 -1.19 12.51 -8.59
C LYS A 258 -2.07 11.66 -7.68
N ARG A 259 -1.61 10.49 -7.25
CA ARG A 259 -2.35 9.60 -6.33
C ARG A 259 -2.58 10.22 -4.95
N LEU A 260 -1.59 10.93 -4.42
CA LEU A 260 -1.71 11.66 -3.16
C LEU A 260 -2.67 12.85 -3.30
N ILE A 261 -2.61 13.60 -4.39
CA ILE A 261 -3.58 14.68 -4.65
C ILE A 261 -5.00 14.10 -4.74
N LEU A 262 -5.18 13.02 -5.50
CA LEU A 262 -6.45 12.31 -5.64
C LEU A 262 -7.02 11.85 -4.29
N GLY A 263 -6.16 11.29 -3.43
CA GLY A 263 -6.54 10.91 -2.08
C GLY A 263 -7.01 12.12 -1.26
N LEU A 264 -6.26 13.22 -1.28
CA LEU A 264 -6.55 14.40 -0.48
C LEU A 264 -7.85 15.08 -0.90
N GLY A 265 -8.05 15.27 -2.20
CA GLY A 265 -9.31 15.83 -2.70
C GLY A 265 -10.49 14.90 -2.46
N THR A 266 -10.28 13.58 -2.46
CA THR A 266 -11.32 12.61 -2.06
C THR A 266 -11.73 12.81 -0.60
N LEU A 267 -10.78 13.03 0.32
CA LEU A 267 -11.08 13.34 1.73
C LEU A 267 -11.82 14.67 1.90
N PHE A 268 -11.48 15.70 1.10
CA PHE A 268 -12.21 16.97 1.12
C PHE A 268 -13.67 16.83 0.68
N CYS A 269 -13.98 15.88 -0.20
CA CYS A 269 -15.36 15.54 -0.56
C CYS A 269 -16.09 14.71 0.50
N THR A 270 -15.39 14.09 1.45
CA THR A 270 -15.98 13.29 2.54
C THR A 270 -16.35 14.15 3.74
N ASN A 271 -15.46 15.06 4.14
CA ASN A 271 -15.55 15.72 5.45
C ASN A 271 -15.58 17.25 5.31
N ALA A 272 -16.77 17.84 5.46
CA ALA A 272 -16.95 19.29 5.40
C ALA A 272 -16.25 20.03 6.55
N ASP A 273 -16.18 19.42 7.74
CA ASP A 273 -15.48 19.99 8.89
C ASP A 273 -13.97 20.01 8.65
N LEU A 274 -13.42 18.98 7.99
CA LEU A 274 -12.04 18.97 7.52
C LEU A 274 -11.78 20.14 6.57
N VAL A 275 -12.65 20.37 5.59
CA VAL A 275 -12.54 21.50 4.67
C VAL A 275 -12.54 22.83 5.44
N LEU A 276 -13.48 23.02 6.37
CA LEU A 276 -13.54 24.23 7.20
C LEU A 276 -12.27 24.43 8.03
N ASN A 277 -11.73 23.35 8.62
CA ASN A 277 -10.47 23.39 9.36
C ASN A 277 -9.30 23.84 8.46
N VAL A 278 -9.19 23.28 7.25
CA VAL A 278 -8.14 23.65 6.30
C VAL A 278 -8.22 25.13 5.90
N GLN A 279 -9.44 25.66 5.74
CA GLN A 279 -9.68 27.07 5.41
C GLN A 279 -9.29 28.01 6.55
N THR A 280 -9.64 27.66 7.78
CA THR A 280 -9.52 28.54 8.96
C THR A 280 -8.17 28.44 9.64
N THR A 281 -7.47 27.31 9.51
CA THR A 281 -6.16 27.10 10.12
C THR A 281 -5.04 27.55 9.19
N SER A 282 -4.17 28.45 9.65
CA SER A 282 -3.05 29.00 8.87
C SER A 282 -1.99 27.95 8.54
N ASP A 283 -1.69 27.05 9.47
CA ASP A 283 -0.68 26.00 9.33
C ASP A 283 -1.32 24.61 9.49
N ASN A 284 -1.46 23.89 8.38
CA ASN A 284 -2.12 22.59 8.34
C ASN A 284 -1.47 21.63 7.33
N SER A 285 -1.80 20.34 7.45
CA SER A 285 -1.20 19.26 6.64
C SER A 285 -1.38 19.48 5.13
N ALA A 286 -2.55 19.95 4.68
CA ALA A 286 -2.75 20.27 3.27
C ALA A 286 -1.86 21.42 2.81
N LYS A 287 -1.89 22.59 3.47
CA LYS A 287 -1.07 23.75 3.07
C LYS A 287 0.43 23.41 3.00
N ARG A 288 0.93 22.63 3.97
CA ARG A 288 2.32 22.13 3.95
C ARG A 288 2.60 21.22 2.76
N PHE A 289 1.69 20.29 2.47
CA PHE A 289 1.80 19.39 1.33
C PHE A 289 1.78 20.16 0.00
N PHE A 290 0.83 21.07 -0.20
CA PHE A 290 0.75 21.90 -1.41
C PHE A 290 1.99 22.79 -1.59
N THR A 291 2.48 23.43 -0.51
CA THR A 291 3.72 24.22 -0.55
C THR A 291 4.92 23.36 -0.96
N ALA A 292 4.99 22.10 -0.53
CA ALA A 292 6.05 21.19 -0.94
C ALA A 292 5.94 20.82 -2.42
N LEU A 293 4.72 20.58 -2.93
CA LEU A 293 4.47 20.29 -4.34
C LEU A 293 4.79 21.49 -5.25
N GLU A 294 4.53 22.71 -4.82
CA GLU A 294 4.90 23.92 -5.57
C GLU A 294 6.41 24.04 -5.79
N LYS A 295 7.21 23.69 -4.77
CA LYS A 295 8.67 23.68 -4.87
C LYS A 295 9.18 22.66 -5.89
N SER A 296 8.42 21.61 -6.14
CA SER A 296 8.75 20.55 -7.11
C SER A 296 7.87 20.57 -8.37
N ALA A 297 7.11 21.64 -8.61
CA ALA A 297 6.11 21.71 -9.69
C ALA A 297 6.71 21.50 -11.09
N SER A 298 7.97 21.89 -11.31
CA SER A 298 8.70 21.67 -12.57
C SER A 298 8.95 20.19 -12.89
N GLN A 299 8.79 19.29 -11.92
CA GLN A 299 8.95 17.84 -12.07
C GLN A 299 7.61 17.13 -12.31
N LEU A 300 6.49 17.86 -12.27
CA LEU A 300 5.14 17.31 -12.43
C LEU A 300 4.69 17.43 -13.89
N ASN A 301 4.03 16.38 -14.39
CA ASN A 301 3.38 16.38 -15.70
C ASN A 301 2.07 17.19 -15.69
N ALA A 302 1.58 17.52 -16.89
CA ALA A 302 0.40 18.36 -17.08
C ALA A 302 -0.83 17.82 -16.32
N ASP A 303 -1.10 16.51 -16.42
CA ASP A 303 -2.24 15.88 -15.75
C ASP A 303 -2.17 15.99 -14.22
N THR A 304 -0.97 15.91 -13.65
CA THR A 304 -0.77 16.04 -12.21
C THR A 304 -0.96 17.48 -11.75
N LEU A 305 -0.49 18.44 -12.54
CA LEU A 305 -0.72 19.86 -12.29
C LEU A 305 -2.21 20.21 -12.40
N GLU A 306 -2.92 19.69 -13.41
CA GLU A 306 -4.37 19.86 -13.54
C GLU A 306 -5.10 19.27 -12.32
N CYS A 307 -4.71 18.06 -11.90
CA CYS A 307 -5.25 17.42 -10.71
C CYS A 307 -5.01 18.27 -9.45
N LEU A 308 -3.84 18.90 -9.33
CA LEU A 308 -3.49 19.79 -8.22
C LEU A 308 -4.42 21.01 -8.16
N GLU A 309 -4.60 21.70 -9.28
CA GLU A 309 -5.47 22.89 -9.33
C GLU A 309 -6.94 22.54 -9.04
N ARG A 310 -7.43 21.41 -9.57
CA ARG A 310 -8.78 20.92 -9.26
C ARG A 310 -8.93 20.59 -7.77
N CYS A 311 -7.90 20.04 -7.14
CA CYS A 311 -7.91 19.78 -5.69
C CYS A 311 -7.90 21.08 -4.88
N ARG A 312 -7.13 22.11 -5.30
CA ARG A 312 -7.18 23.44 -4.66
C ARG A 312 -8.57 24.04 -4.71
N ALA A 313 -9.25 23.92 -5.85
CA ALA A 313 -10.59 24.47 -6.04
C ALA A 313 -11.64 23.90 -5.07
N LEU A 314 -11.40 22.74 -4.44
CA LEU A 314 -12.29 22.17 -3.42
C LEU A 314 -12.26 22.95 -2.10
N VAL A 315 -11.19 23.71 -1.82
CA VAL A 315 -10.98 24.39 -0.55
C VAL A 315 -10.57 25.84 -0.80
N LYS A 316 -11.44 26.79 -0.44
CA LYS A 316 -11.12 28.21 -0.55
C LYS A 316 -9.86 28.55 0.27
N ASN A 317 -8.98 29.39 -0.26
CA ASN A 317 -7.74 29.81 0.43
C ASN A 317 -6.76 28.66 0.74
N LEU A 318 -6.77 27.61 -0.09
CA LEU A 318 -5.76 26.55 -0.09
C LEU A 318 -4.64 26.84 -1.10
#